data_AF-A0A2N5DXT6-F1
#
_entry.id   AF-A0A2N5DXT6-F1
#
_cell.length_a   1.000
_cell.length_b   1.000
_cell.length_c   1.000
_cell.angle_alpha   90.00
_cell.angle_beta   90.00
_cell.angle_gamma   90.00
#
_symmetry.space_group_name_H-M   'P 1'
#
loop_
_entity.id
_entity.type
_entity.pdbx_description
1 polymer ?
#
loop_
_entity_poly.entity_id
_entity_poly.type
_entity_poly.pdbx_seq_one_letter_code
_entity_poly.pdbx_strand_id
1 'polypeptide(L)'
;MKKHVEAIVPGEMLLVTFPIGDDNFTFYEENAKEIAKLSDDSRDSIIEIYTYARSLIQSYKGNNKLISEYEHIFLLMAEKTENEIYQKLYEAKRASLIDCAQGIKLIDSEVREVKDKGFKVIDQEVSRIESLIK
;
A
#
# COMPACT_ATOMS: atom_id res chain seq x y z
N MET A 1 7.56 -7.38 -4.51
CA MET A 1 6.33 -7.00 -3.75
C MET A 1 5.22 -8.01 -4.00
N LYS A 2 4.63 -8.07 -5.21
CA LYS A 2 3.52 -9.00 -5.57
C LYS A 2 3.64 -10.43 -5.02
N LYS A 3 4.74 -11.14 -5.29
CA LYS A 3 4.95 -12.52 -4.80
C LYS A 3 4.84 -12.65 -3.27
N HIS A 4 5.31 -11.66 -2.53
CA HIS A 4 5.22 -11.67 -1.06
C HIS A 4 3.79 -11.43 -0.59
N VAL A 5 3.05 -10.54 -1.26
CA VAL A 5 1.64 -10.25 -0.92
C VAL A 5 0.73 -11.44 -1.23
N GLU A 6 0.96 -12.11 -2.37
CA GLU A 6 0.20 -13.31 -2.76
C GLU A 6 0.45 -14.49 -1.80
N ALA A 7 1.64 -14.55 -1.20
CA ALA A 7 2.02 -15.58 -0.24
C ALA A 7 1.48 -15.34 1.19
N ILE A 8 0.81 -14.20 1.46
CA ILE A 8 0.27 -13.92 2.80
C ILE A 8 -0.82 -14.93 3.15
N VAL A 9 -0.61 -15.66 4.25
CA VAL A 9 -1.56 -16.64 4.81
C VAL A 9 -2.31 -15.99 5.98
N PRO A 10 -3.61 -16.30 6.19
CA PRO A 10 -4.34 -15.83 7.37
C PRO A 10 -3.65 -16.24 8.67
N GLY A 11 -3.54 -15.30 9.62
CA GLY A 11 -2.90 -15.55 10.93
C GLY A 11 -1.38 -15.49 10.94
N GLU A 12 -0.74 -15.24 9.80
CA GLU A 12 0.71 -15.09 9.69
C GLU A 12 1.14 -13.63 9.52
N MET A 13 2.32 -13.31 10.06
CA MET A 13 2.97 -12.02 9.90
C MET A 13 3.67 -11.94 8.54
N LEU A 14 3.78 -10.74 7.99
CA LEU A 14 4.61 -10.46 6.82
C LEU A 14 5.96 -9.88 7.25
N LEU A 15 6.93 -10.74 7.57
CA LEU A 15 8.29 -10.34 7.95
C LEU A 15 9.16 -10.03 6.74
N VAL A 16 8.72 -9.08 5.92
CA VAL A 16 9.43 -8.59 4.73
C VAL A 16 9.51 -7.07 4.78
N THR A 17 10.73 -6.54 4.75
CA THR A 17 10.97 -5.10 4.62
C THR A 17 10.97 -4.71 3.15
N PHE A 18 10.10 -3.79 2.77
CA PHE A 18 9.98 -3.30 1.40
C PHE A 18 10.86 -2.06 1.18
N PRO A 19 11.66 -1.99 0.10
CA PRO A 19 12.45 -0.81 -0.23
C PRO A 19 11.55 0.27 -0.85
N ILE A 20 10.90 1.07 -0.01
CA ILE A 20 9.97 2.13 -0.42
C ILE A 20 10.63 3.50 -0.23
N GLY A 21 10.71 4.29 -1.30
CA GLY A 21 11.19 5.68 -1.25
C GLY A 21 10.13 6.67 -0.74
N ASP A 22 10.47 7.95 -0.70
CA ASP A 22 9.53 9.00 -0.24
C ASP A 22 8.74 9.64 -1.39
N ASP A 23 9.36 9.83 -2.54
CA ASP A 23 8.76 10.51 -3.70
C ASP A 23 8.03 9.54 -4.64
N ASN A 24 6.89 9.00 -4.19
CA ASN A 24 6.15 7.99 -4.97
C ASN A 24 5.08 8.55 -5.92
N PHE A 25 4.71 9.83 -5.77
CA PHE A 25 3.53 10.42 -6.44
C PHE A 25 3.78 11.74 -7.16
N THR A 26 5.06 12.11 -7.33
CA THR A 26 5.47 13.38 -7.95
C THR A 26 4.85 13.59 -9.33
N PHE A 27 4.78 12.53 -10.16
CA PHE A 27 4.15 12.63 -11.48
C PHE A 27 2.68 13.07 -11.42
N TYR A 28 1.90 12.51 -10.51
CA TYR A 28 0.50 12.90 -10.33
C TYR A 28 0.40 14.37 -9.89
N GLU A 29 1.24 14.76 -8.94
CA GLU A 29 1.24 16.09 -8.34
C GLU A 29 1.65 17.17 -9.36
N GLU A 30 2.66 16.88 -10.20
CA GLU A 30 3.13 17.77 -11.26
C GLU A 30 2.10 17.93 -12.39
N ASN A 31 1.31 16.88 -12.68
CA ASN A 31 0.34 16.87 -13.78
C ASN A 31 -1.10 17.20 -13.35
N ALA A 32 -1.33 17.58 -12.09
CA ALA A 32 -2.66 17.86 -11.55
C ALA A 32 -3.47 18.88 -12.37
N LYS A 33 -2.80 19.89 -12.94
CA LYS A 33 -3.44 20.91 -13.80
C LYS A 33 -3.94 20.34 -15.12
N GLU A 34 -3.24 19.37 -15.71
CA GLU A 34 -3.65 18.74 -16.95
C GLU A 34 -4.76 17.71 -16.69
N ILE A 35 -4.64 16.96 -15.59
CA ILE A 35 -5.68 16.03 -15.12
C ILE A 35 -7.01 16.78 -14.88
N ALA A 36 -6.95 18.00 -14.36
CA ALA A 36 -8.15 18.84 -14.15
C ALA A 36 -8.90 19.20 -15.44
N LYS A 37 -8.26 19.11 -16.62
CA LYS A 37 -8.89 19.41 -17.91
C LYS A 37 -9.62 18.21 -18.53
N LEU A 38 -9.42 17.00 -17.99
CA LEU A 38 -10.06 15.78 -18.47
C LEU A 38 -11.54 15.74 -18.08
N SER A 39 -12.28 14.82 -18.71
CA SER A 39 -13.64 14.48 -18.29
C SER A 39 -13.70 14.09 -16.80
N ASP A 40 -14.84 14.35 -16.16
CA ASP A 40 -15.02 14.04 -14.73
C ASP A 40 -14.76 12.55 -14.45
N ASP A 41 -15.29 11.65 -15.29
CA ASP A 41 -15.07 10.20 -15.18
C ASP A 41 -13.57 9.84 -15.21
N SER A 42 -12.79 10.45 -16.11
CA SER A 42 -11.35 10.20 -16.21
C SER A 42 -10.59 10.77 -15.03
N ARG A 43 -10.97 11.97 -14.58
CA ARG A 43 -10.36 12.64 -13.44
C ARG A 43 -10.57 11.83 -12.16
N ASP A 44 -11.82 11.44 -11.90
CA ASP A 44 -12.20 10.67 -10.72
C ASP A 44 -11.49 9.32 -10.73
N SER A 45 -11.42 8.66 -11.88
CA SER A 45 -10.72 7.41 -12.03
C SER A 45 -9.21 7.52 -11.75
N ILE A 46 -8.55 8.56 -12.27
CA ILE A 46 -7.13 8.82 -12.00
C ILE A 46 -6.93 9.08 -10.50
N ILE A 47 -7.75 9.94 -9.89
CA ILE A 47 -7.69 10.24 -8.45
C ILE A 47 -7.85 8.97 -7.61
N GLU A 48 -8.79 8.11 -7.98
CA GLU A 48 -9.05 6.84 -7.29
C GLU A 48 -7.83 5.92 -7.35
N ILE A 49 -7.24 5.70 -8.53
CA ILE A 49 -6.01 4.90 -8.70
C ILE A 49 -4.91 5.41 -7.77
N TYR A 50 -4.65 6.72 -7.78
CA TYR A 50 -3.60 7.31 -6.96
C TYR A 50 -3.89 7.22 -5.46
N THR A 51 -5.16 7.33 -5.06
CA THR A 51 -5.57 7.20 -3.66
C THR A 51 -5.30 5.79 -3.15
N TYR A 52 -5.73 4.76 -3.88
CA TYR A 52 -5.50 3.37 -3.50
C TYR A 52 -4.02 2.99 -3.55
N ALA A 53 -3.29 3.43 -4.57
CA ALA A 53 -1.85 3.21 -4.66
C ALA A 53 -1.11 3.85 -3.46
N ARG A 54 -1.51 5.07 -3.06
CA ARG A 54 -0.95 5.75 -1.88
C ARG A 54 -1.23 4.96 -0.61
N SER A 55 -2.45 4.47 -0.42
CA SER A 55 -2.80 3.62 0.72
C SER A 55 -1.93 2.36 0.78
N LEU A 56 -1.75 1.65 -0.34
CA LEU A 56 -0.88 0.45 -0.39
C LEU A 56 0.58 0.77 -0.03
N ILE A 57 1.14 1.85 -0.57
CA ILE A 57 2.50 2.28 -0.23
C ILE A 57 2.63 2.60 1.26
N GLN A 58 1.64 3.28 1.85
CA GLN A 58 1.62 3.56 3.28
C GLN A 58 1.51 2.28 4.12
N SER A 59 0.74 1.29 3.68
CA SER A 59 0.69 -0.01 4.34
C SER A 59 2.05 -0.72 4.32
N TYR A 60 2.80 -0.67 3.22
CA TYR A 60 4.16 -1.19 3.18
C TYR A 60 5.11 -0.47 4.14
N LYS A 61 5.08 0.88 4.18
CA LYS A 61 5.87 1.66 5.15
C LYS A 61 5.48 1.33 6.58
N GLY A 62 4.19 1.15 6.86
CA GLY A 62 3.65 0.73 8.14
C GLY A 62 4.20 -0.64 8.56
N ASN A 63 4.20 -1.63 7.65
CA ASN A 63 4.74 -2.96 7.91
C ASN A 63 6.24 -2.91 8.24
N ASN A 64 7.03 -2.14 7.47
CA ASN A 64 8.46 -1.97 7.74
C ASN A 64 8.71 -1.42 9.16
N LYS A 65 7.91 -0.42 9.57
CA LYS A 65 8.00 0.16 10.91
C LYS A 65 7.65 -0.88 11.98
N LEU A 66 6.57 -1.64 11.79
CA LEU A 66 6.15 -2.68 12.73
C LEU A 66 7.18 -3.79 12.87
N ILE A 67 7.83 -4.20 11.77
CA ILE A 67 8.94 -5.17 11.80
C ILE A 67 10.08 -4.63 12.65
N SER A 68 10.52 -3.39 12.41
CA SER A 68 11.63 -2.80 13.16
C SER A 68 11.33 -2.71 14.66
N GLU A 69 10.10 -2.32 15.02
CA GLU A 69 9.66 -2.29 16.42
C GLU A 69 9.64 -3.69 17.04
N TYR A 70 9.13 -4.67 16.30
CA TYR A 70 9.05 -6.06 16.74
C TYR A 70 10.43 -6.68 16.96
N GLU A 71 11.38 -6.47 16.05
CA GLU A 71 12.77 -6.91 16.18
C GLU A 71 13.44 -6.27 17.40
N HIS A 72 13.21 -4.98 17.64
CA HIS A 72 13.74 -4.30 18.81
C HIS A 72 13.20 -4.90 20.12
N ILE A 73 11.90 -5.19 20.19
CA ILE A 73 11.29 -5.82 21.37
C ILE A 73 11.85 -7.22 21.59
N PHE A 74 12.04 -7.99 20.51
CA PHE A 74 12.63 -9.33 20.58
C PHE A 74 14.05 -9.30 21.16
N LEU A 75 14.88 -8.34 20.75
CA LEU A 75 16.22 -8.15 21.32
C LEU A 75 16.17 -7.78 22.80
N LEU A 76 15.27 -6.87 23.21
CA LEU A 76 15.10 -6.50 24.62
C LEU A 76 14.67 -7.69 25.49
N MET A 77 13.83 -8.57 24.95
CA MET A 77 13.43 -9.82 25.64
C MET A 77 14.60 -10.78 25.83
N ALA A 78 15.49 -10.87 24.85
CA ALA A 78 16.68 -11.72 24.93
C ALA A 78 17.68 -11.22 25.99
N GLU A 79 17.79 -9.90 26.18
CA GLU A 79 18.69 -9.30 27.18
C GLU A 79 18.11 -9.30 28.60
N LYS A 80 16.80 -9.20 28.75
CA LYS A 80 16.10 -9.05 30.04
C LYS A 80 15.12 -10.19 30.26
N THR A 81 15.67 -11.40 30.36
CA THR A 81 14.92 -12.64 30.57
C THR A 81 13.95 -12.51 31.75
N GLU A 82 12.72 -13.00 31.60
CA GLU A 82 11.64 -13.02 32.62
C GLU A 82 10.92 -11.70 32.92
N ASN A 83 10.84 -10.78 31.95
CA ASN A 83 9.98 -9.61 32.07
C ASN A 83 8.63 -9.80 31.35
N GLU A 84 7.56 -10.02 32.12
CA GLU A 84 6.19 -10.19 31.61
C GLU A 84 5.69 -9.02 30.75
N ILE A 85 6.20 -7.80 30.97
CA ILE A 85 5.81 -6.62 30.18
C ILE A 85 6.29 -6.78 28.74
N TYR A 86 7.53 -7.22 28.54
CA TYR A 86 8.06 -7.40 27.19
C TYR A 86 7.38 -8.57 26.46
N GLN A 87 7.01 -9.63 27.17
CA GLN A 87 6.21 -10.72 26.59
C GLN A 87 4.84 -10.23 26.10
N LYS A 88 4.12 -9.45 26.92
CA LYS A 88 2.83 -8.85 26.51
C LYS A 88 2.99 -7.92 25.32
N LEU A 89 4.04 -7.11 25.31
CA LEU A 89 4.33 -6.18 24.22
C LEU A 89 4.64 -6.93 22.91
N TYR A 90 5.41 -8.02 22.99
CA TYR A 90 5.74 -8.87 21.86
C TYR A 90 4.48 -9.49 21.23
N GLU A 91 3.59 -10.07 22.04
CA GLU A 91 2.33 -10.65 21.53
C GLU A 91 1.42 -9.59 20.92
N ALA A 92 1.30 -8.41 21.54
CA ALA A 92 0.52 -7.31 20.98
C ALA A 92 1.08 -6.83 19.62
N LYS A 93 2.41 -6.79 19.48
CA LYS A 93 3.06 -6.39 18.22
C LYS A 93 2.97 -7.47 17.16
N ARG A 94 3.06 -8.74 17.54
CA ARG A 94 2.78 -9.89 16.67
C ARG A 94 1.37 -9.81 16.10
N ALA A 95 0.36 -9.53 16.93
CA ALA A 95 -1.02 -9.34 16.47
C ALA A 95 -1.13 -8.17 15.48
N SER A 96 -0.50 -7.03 15.79
CA SER A 96 -0.48 -5.86 14.90
C SER A 96 0.15 -6.17 13.53
N LEU A 97 1.21 -7.00 13.49
CA LEU A 97 1.87 -7.44 12.26
C LEU A 97 0.98 -8.38 11.44
N ILE A 98 0.22 -9.27 12.09
CA ILE A 98 -0.75 -10.14 11.42
C ILE A 98 -1.85 -9.30 10.77
N ASP A 99 -2.43 -8.36 11.52
CA ASP A 99 -3.48 -7.47 11.01
C ASP A 99 -2.99 -6.61 9.84
N CYS A 100 -1.77 -6.07 9.96
CA CYS A 100 -1.14 -5.29 8.90
C CYS A 100 -0.92 -6.13 7.63
N ALA A 101 -0.47 -7.39 7.77
CA ALA A 101 -0.29 -8.29 6.63
C ALA A 101 -1.62 -8.57 5.91
N GLN A 102 -2.70 -8.82 6.64
CA GLN A 102 -4.02 -9.01 6.02
C GLN A 102 -4.52 -7.72 5.35
N GLY A 103 -4.31 -6.56 5.99
CA GLY A 103 -4.63 -5.26 5.42
C GLY A 103 -3.88 -4.99 4.11
N ILE A 104 -2.59 -5.32 4.03
CA ILE A 104 -1.78 -5.24 2.80
C ILE A 104 -2.36 -6.11 1.69
N LYS A 105 -2.79 -7.34 2.01
CA LYS A 105 -3.38 -8.24 1.03
C LYS A 105 -4.69 -7.70 0.46
N LEU A 106 -5.52 -7.12 1.34
CA LEU A 106 -6.78 -6.48 0.95
C LEU A 106 -6.54 -5.28 0.04
N ILE A 107 -5.75 -4.29 0.47
CA ILE A 107 -5.52 -3.07 -0.31
C ILE A 107 -4.79 -3.36 -1.64
N ASP A 108 -3.92 -4.38 -1.70
CA ASP A 108 -3.31 -4.83 -2.96
C ASP A 108 -4.35 -5.42 -3.94
N SER A 109 -5.39 -6.07 -3.43
CA SER A 109 -6.50 -6.54 -4.28
C SER A 109 -7.35 -5.37 -4.81
N GLU A 110 -7.64 -4.39 -3.95
CA GLU A 110 -8.42 -3.20 -4.31
C GLU A 110 -7.67 -2.31 -5.32
N VAL A 111 -6.36 -2.11 -5.12
CA VAL A 111 -5.49 -1.39 -6.08
C VAL A 111 -5.54 -2.05 -7.45
N ARG A 112 -5.47 -3.39 -7.52
CA ARG A 112 -5.53 -4.10 -8.80
C ARG A 112 -6.86 -3.87 -9.51
N GLU A 113 -7.96 -3.94 -8.78
CA GLU A 113 -9.30 -3.72 -9.31
C GLU A 113 -9.49 -2.28 -9.82
N VAL A 114 -9.16 -1.30 -8.99
CA VAL A 114 -9.27 0.13 -9.32
C VAL A 114 -8.41 0.48 -10.53
N LYS A 115 -7.17 -0.04 -10.58
CA LYS A 115 -6.26 0.16 -11.72
C LYS A 115 -6.83 -0.43 -13.01
N ASP A 116 -7.34 -1.66 -12.98
CA ASP A 116 -7.89 -2.31 -14.17
C ASP A 116 -9.18 -1.63 -14.65
N LYS A 117 -10.02 -1.14 -13.74
CA LYS A 117 -11.20 -0.32 -14.09
C LYS A 117 -10.79 1.02 -14.67
N GLY A 118 -9.86 1.70 -14.02
CA GLY A 118 -9.53 3.07 -14.39
C GLY A 118 -8.74 3.20 -15.68
N PHE A 119 -7.89 2.22 -16.01
CA PHE A 119 -7.26 2.20 -17.34
C PHE A 119 -8.28 2.08 -18.47
N LYS A 120 -9.39 1.35 -18.29
CA LYS A 120 -10.45 1.31 -19.31
C LYS A 120 -11.11 2.68 -19.52
N VAL A 121 -11.31 3.44 -18.45
CA VAL A 121 -11.87 4.81 -18.52
C VAL A 121 -10.89 5.73 -19.25
N ILE A 122 -9.60 5.64 -18.92
CA ILE A 122 -8.54 6.42 -19.56
C ILE A 122 -8.44 6.07 -21.06
N ASP A 123 -8.50 4.79 -21.43
CA ASP A 123 -8.49 4.36 -22.84
C ASP A 123 -9.66 4.95 -23.65
N GLN A 124 -10.84 5.03 -23.04
CA GLN A 124 -12.01 5.67 -23.63
C GLN A 124 -11.81 7.17 -23.82
N GLU A 125 -11.23 7.85 -22.85
CA GLU A 125 -10.93 9.28 -22.92
C GLU A 125 -9.87 9.59 -23.98
N VAL A 126 -8.82 8.78 -24.08
CA VAL A 126 -7.82 8.89 -25.15
C VAL A 126 -8.50 8.75 -26.51
N SER A 127 -9.33 7.73 -26.70
CA SER A 127 -10.09 7.53 -27.94
C SER A 127 -11.01 8.71 -28.27
N ARG A 128 -11.67 9.29 -27.25
CA ARG A 128 -12.51 10.48 -27.40
C ARG A 128 -11.69 11.68 -27.86
N ILE A 129 -10.56 11.95 -27.21
CA ILE A 129 -9.69 13.09 -27.56
C ILE A 129 -9.13 12.92 -28.98
N GLU A 130 -8.66 11.73 -29.35
CA GLU A 130 -8.18 11.43 -30.70
C GLU A 130 -9.25 11.68 -31.78
N SER A 131 -10.51 11.37 -31.47
CA SER A 131 -11.63 11.62 -32.39
C SER A 131 -11.92 13.11 -32.62
N LEU A 132 -11.55 13.98 -31.67
CA LEU A 132 -11.75 15.43 -31.75
C LEU A 132 -10.63 16.16 -32.51
N ILE A 133 -9.48 15.49 -32.68
CA ILE A 133 -8.30 16.05 -33.35
C ILE A 133 -8.26 15.64 -34.85
N LYS A 134 -9.10 14.69 -35.27
CA LYS A 134 -9.32 14.30 -36.66
C LYS A 134 -10.36 15.19 -37.34
#